data_AF-A0A349CZW6-F1
#
_entry.id   AF-A0A349CZW6-F1
#
_cell.length_a   1.000
_cell.length_b   1.000
_cell.length_c   1.000
_cell.angle_alpha   90.00
_cell.angle_beta   90.00
_cell.angle_gamma   90.00
#
_symmetry.space_group_name_H-M   'P 1'
#
loop_
_entity.id
_entity.type
_entity.pdbx_description
1 polymer ?
#
loop_
_entity_poly.entity_id
_entity_poly.type
_entity_poly.pdbx_seq_one_letter_code
_entity_poly.pdbx_strand_id
1 'polypeptide(L)'
;SKSDDGDITVTEVEADEFALELHEVGIAGEEDIAELAELVPPGGSALLVALELSYARELAERLDSAGAVVLSAERIPAPVVNAVMDLADEA
;
A
#
# COMPACT_ATOMS: atom_id res chain seq x y z
N SER A 1 9.35 -10.63 7.81
CA SER A 1 10.60 -11.01 7.12
C SER A 1 10.65 -12.51 6.92
N LYS A 2 11.51 -12.99 6.01
CA LYS A 2 11.69 -14.42 5.73
C LYS A 2 13.15 -14.79 5.95
N SER A 3 13.40 -15.82 6.76
CA SER A 3 14.76 -16.35 6.95
C SER A 3 15.26 -17.06 5.69
N ASP A 4 16.55 -17.39 5.64
CA ASP A 4 17.12 -18.19 4.55
C ASP A 4 16.53 -19.60 4.49
N ASP A 5 16.13 -20.14 5.65
CA ASP A 5 15.47 -21.44 5.79
C ASP A 5 13.95 -21.38 5.49
N GLY A 6 13.42 -20.18 5.24
CA GLY A 6 12.03 -19.96 4.84
C GLY A 6 11.07 -19.65 5.98
N ASP A 7 11.56 -19.59 7.23
CA ASP A 7 10.74 -19.24 8.39
C ASP A 7 10.25 -17.78 8.29
N ILE A 8 8.96 -17.58 8.58
CA ILE A 8 8.32 -16.27 8.54
C ILE A 8 8.26 -15.68 9.93
N THR A 9 8.78 -14.46 10.06
CA THR A 9 8.60 -13.63 11.26
C THR A 9 7.73 -12.43 10.90
N VAL A 10 6.62 -12.26 11.62
CA VAL A 10 5.72 -11.12 11.48
C VAL A 10 5.97 -10.16 12.62
N THR A 11 6.12 -8.88 12.29
CA THR A 11 6.20 -7.79 13.26
C THR A 11 5.12 -6.80 12.89
N GLU A 12 4.15 -6.62 13.78
CA GLU A 12 3.16 -5.55 13.65
C GLU A 12 3.83 -4.22 14.02
N VAL A 13 3.54 -3.19 13.24
CA VAL A 13 4.04 -1.83 13.50
C VAL A 13 2.99 -1.11 14.32
N GLU A 14 3.38 -0.63 15.50
CA GLU A 14 2.51 0.17 16.34
C GLU A 14 2.22 1.53 15.67
N ALA A 15 1.04 2.09 15.93
CA ALA A 15 0.57 3.30 15.23
C ALA A 15 1.45 4.54 15.40
N ASP A 16 2.24 4.60 16.47
CA ASP A 16 3.18 5.68 16.78
C ASP A 16 4.58 5.49 16.15
N GLU A 17 4.85 4.33 15.55
CA GLU A 17 6.15 4.00 14.93
C GLU A 17 6.15 4.13 13.39
N PHE A 18 4.99 4.43 12.78
CA PHE A 18 4.87 4.52 11.33
C PHE A 18 4.90 5.97 10.82
N ALA A 19 5.46 6.18 9.62
CA ALA A 19 5.60 7.50 9.02
C ALA A 19 4.27 8.16 8.61
N LEU A 20 3.17 7.38 8.60
CA LEU A 20 1.82 7.84 8.32
C LEU A 20 0.94 7.57 9.54
N GLU A 21 -0.01 8.46 9.81
CA GLU A 21 -1.04 8.24 10.83
C GLU A 21 -1.88 7.00 10.44
N LEU A 22 -1.83 5.95 11.25
CA LEU A 22 -2.63 4.75 11.05
C LEU A 22 -4.03 4.98 11.63
N HIS A 23 -5.05 4.90 10.76
CA HIS A 23 -6.45 5.09 11.18
C HIS A 23 -6.99 3.89 11.97
N GLU A 24 -6.55 2.68 11.62
CA GLU A 24 -6.94 1.43 12.26
C GLU A 24 -5.82 0.40 12.10
N VAL A 25 -5.61 -0.44 13.13
CA VAL A 25 -4.62 -1.54 13.14
C VAL A 25 -5.36 -2.86 13.01
N GLY A 26 -4.73 -3.87 12.39
CA GLY A 26 -5.31 -5.21 12.24
C GLY A 26 -6.26 -5.37 11.03
N ILE A 27 -6.20 -4.45 10.06
CA ILE A 27 -6.99 -4.53 8.82
C ILE A 27 -6.47 -5.64 7.88
N ALA A 28 -5.15 -5.85 7.84
CA ALA A 28 -4.56 -6.98 7.12
C ALA A 28 -4.60 -8.23 8.02
N GLY A 29 -5.17 -9.31 7.50
CA GLY A 29 -5.30 -10.58 8.19
C GLY A 29 -4.15 -11.56 7.93
N GLU A 30 -4.23 -12.73 8.58
CA GLU A 30 -3.25 -13.82 8.41
C GLU A 30 -3.16 -14.30 6.95
N GLU A 31 -4.27 -14.26 6.21
CA GLU A 31 -4.32 -14.65 4.79
C GLU A 31 -3.51 -13.69 3.91
N ASP A 32 -3.63 -12.37 4.14
CA ASP A 32 -2.87 -11.35 3.40
C ASP A 32 -1.36 -11.47 3.68
N ILE A 33 -1.00 -11.76 4.92
CA ILE A 33 0.39 -11.98 5.34
C ILE A 33 0.96 -13.22 4.65
N ALA A 34 0.19 -14.32 4.61
CA ALA A 34 0.61 -15.56 3.98
C ALA A 34 0.85 -15.38 2.47
N GLU A 35 -0.07 -14.69 1.78
CA GLU A 35 0.07 -14.38 0.35
C GLU A 35 1.32 -13.54 0.09
N LEU A 36 1.54 -12.46 0.86
CA LEU A 36 2.73 -11.63 0.70
C LEU A 36 4.03 -12.42 0.97
N ALA A 37 4.03 -13.30 1.99
CA ALA A 37 5.19 -14.10 2.38
C ALA A 37 5.68 -15.07 1.29
N GLU A 38 4.81 -15.49 0.37
CA GLU A 38 5.19 -16.27 -0.81
C GLU A 38 6.05 -15.46 -1.79
N LEU A 39 5.83 -14.14 -1.86
CA LEU A 39 6.56 -13.23 -2.75
C LEU A 39 7.89 -12.75 -2.17
N VAL A 40 8.09 -12.86 -0.85
CA VAL A 40 9.34 -12.46 -0.20
C VAL A 40 10.42 -13.51 -0.46
N PRO A 41 11.57 -13.14 -1.06
CA PRO A 41 12.69 -14.07 -1.23
C PRO A 41 13.29 -14.48 0.13
N PRO A 42 13.96 -15.64 0.23
CA PRO A 42 14.73 -16.00 1.43
C PRO A 42 15.73 -14.91 1.81
N GLY A 43 15.85 -14.65 3.12
CA GLY A 43 16.65 -13.54 3.66
C GLY A 43 16.03 -12.14 3.46
N GLY A 44 14.86 -12.06 2.83
CA GLY A 44 14.18 -10.81 2.48
C GLY A 44 13.24 -10.27 3.56
N SER A 45 12.84 -9.01 3.37
CA SER A 45 11.77 -8.37 4.14
C SER A 45 10.80 -7.64 3.22
N ALA A 46 9.56 -7.50 3.66
CA ALA A 46 8.51 -6.74 2.99
C ALA A 46 7.65 -6.04 4.05
N LEU A 47 6.99 -4.98 3.64
CA LEU A 47 6.03 -4.22 4.43
C LEU A 47 4.64 -4.41 3.82
N LEU A 48 3.66 -4.76 4.65
CA LEU A 48 2.25 -4.84 4.26
C LEU A 48 1.50 -3.64 4.86
N VAL A 49 0.83 -2.86 4.02
CA VAL A 49 0.04 -1.71 4.44
C VAL A 49 -1.32 -1.75 3.76
N ALA A 50 -2.39 -1.76 4.55
CA ALA A 50 -3.73 -1.51 4.06
C ALA A 50 -3.99 0.00 3.99
N LEU A 51 -4.33 0.51 2.81
CA LEU A 51 -4.65 1.92 2.61
C LEU A 51 -6.11 2.07 2.18
N GLU A 52 -6.90 2.77 2.99
CA GLU A 52 -8.23 3.20 2.57
C GLU A 52 -8.14 4.50 1.76
N LEU A 53 -8.47 4.42 0.47
CA LEU A 53 -8.49 5.59 -0.43
C LEU A 53 -9.82 6.34 -0.29
N SER A 54 -10.04 7.01 0.84
CA SER A 54 -11.28 7.75 1.13
C SER A 54 -11.65 8.77 0.03
N TYR A 55 -10.65 9.41 -0.58
CA TYR A 55 -10.86 10.30 -1.73
C TYR A 55 -11.48 9.57 -2.93
N ALA A 56 -11.11 8.32 -3.18
CA ALA A 56 -11.59 7.55 -4.31
C ALA A 56 -13.05 7.16 -4.13
N ARG A 57 -13.44 6.84 -2.89
CA ARG A 57 -14.84 6.64 -2.50
C ARG A 57 -15.66 7.90 -2.75
N GLU A 58 -15.22 9.05 -2.24
CA GLU A 58 -15.93 10.32 -2.44
C GLU A 58 -16.02 10.70 -3.93
N LEU A 59 -14.95 10.49 -4.69
CA LEU A 59 -14.95 10.71 -6.13
C LEU A 59 -15.97 9.81 -6.83
N ALA A 60 -16.03 8.53 -6.49
CA ALA A 60 -16.99 7.59 -7.05
C ALA A 60 -18.44 7.99 -6.74
N GLU A 61 -18.73 8.36 -5.48
CA GLU A 61 -20.05 8.84 -5.05
C GLU A 61 -20.48 10.08 -5.86
N ARG A 62 -19.56 11.03 -6.05
CA ARG A 62 -19.82 12.25 -6.84
C ARG A 62 -20.06 11.95 -8.32
N LEU A 63 -19.26 11.07 -8.93
CA LEU A 63 -19.42 10.69 -10.33
C LEU A 63 -20.78 10.01 -10.59
N ASP A 64 -21.17 9.09 -9.70
CA ASP A 64 -22.48 8.44 -9.75
C ASP A 64 -23.63 9.45 -9.63
N SER A 65 -23.55 10.35 -8.64
CA SER A 65 -24.57 11.40 -8.43
C SER A 65 -24.73 12.34 -9.63
N ALA A 66 -23.67 12.52 -10.42
CA ALA A 66 -23.66 13.33 -11.62
C ALA A 66 -24.11 12.56 -12.88
N GLY A 67 -24.40 11.25 -12.78
CA GLY A 67 -24.67 10.37 -13.92
C GLY A 67 -23.47 10.26 -14.88
N ALA A 68 -22.26 10.49 -14.37
CA ALA A 68 -21.04 10.47 -15.15
C ALA A 68 -20.58 9.03 -15.41
N VAL A 69 -19.81 8.85 -16.48
CA VAL A 69 -19.22 7.55 -16.85
C VAL A 69 -17.70 7.67 -16.81
N VAL A 70 -17.04 6.77 -16.07
CA VAL A 70 -15.58 6.65 -16.07
C VAL A 70 -15.14 6.01 -17.38
N LEU A 71 -14.38 6.74 -18.19
CA LEU A 71 -13.87 6.24 -19.47
C LEU A 71 -12.53 5.51 -19.32
N SER A 72 -11.70 5.90 -18.36
CA SER A 72 -10.39 5.30 -18.09
C SER A 72 -9.94 5.58 -16.65
N ALA A 73 -9.19 4.66 -16.07
CA ALA A 73 -8.49 4.82 -14.80
C ALA A 73 -7.12 4.13 -14.89
N GLU A 74 -6.07 4.82 -14.49
CA GLU A 74 -4.70 4.32 -14.57
C GLU A 74 -3.97 4.55 -13.25
N ARG A 75 -3.16 3.56 -12.84
CA ARG A 75 -2.25 3.68 -11.71
C ARG A 75 -0.86 4.02 -12.21
N ILE A 76 -0.25 5.06 -11.66
CA ILE A 76 1.12 5.45 -11.99
C ILE A 76 2.09 4.59 -11.16
N PRO A 77 3.04 3.87 -11.78
CA PRO A 77 4.01 3.06 -11.05
C PRO A 77 4.89 3.90 -10.13
N ALA A 78 5.21 3.38 -8.94
CA ALA A 78 6.07 4.07 -7.97
C ALA A 78 7.42 4.55 -8.56
N PRO A 79 8.13 3.79 -9.41
CA PRO A 79 9.36 4.29 -10.03
C PRO A 79 9.15 5.57 -10.86
N VAL A 80 7.99 5.72 -11.50
CA VAL A 80 7.64 6.91 -12.27
C VAL A 80 7.35 8.07 -11.33
N VAL A 81 6.57 7.83 -10.27
CA VAL A 81 6.28 8.86 -9.24
C VAL A 81 7.58 9.38 -8.62
N ASN A 82 8.47 8.48 -8.19
CA ASN A 82 9.72 8.83 -7.53
C ASN A 82 10.61 9.68 -8.45
N ALA A 83 10.76 9.29 -9.72
CA ALA A 83 11.54 10.06 -10.69
C ALA A 83 11.01 11.49 -10.89
N VAL A 84 9.70 11.70 -10.80
CA VAL A 84 9.08 13.04 -10.89
C VAL A 84 9.35 13.86 -9.63
N MET A 85 9.29 13.23 -8.45
CA MET A 85 9.58 13.91 -7.18
C MET A 85 11.05 14.35 -7.11
N ASP A 86 11.99 13.47 -7.50
CA ASP A 86 13.41 13.79 -7.54
C ASP A 86 13.70 15.04 -8.40
N LEU A 87 13.06 15.14 -9.57
CA LEU A 87 13.19 16.32 -10.46
C LEU A 87 12.62 17.61 -9.84
N ALA A 88 11.57 17.51 -9.02
CA ALA A 88 10.94 18.65 -8.39
C ALA A 88 11.77 19.19 -7.21
N ASP A 89 12.45 18.31 -6.48
CA ASP A 89 13.32 18.67 -5.36
C ASP A 89 14.66 19.28 -5.82
N GLU A 90 15.07 19.05 -7.07
CA GLU A 90 16.27 19.64 -7.69
C GLU A 90 16.06 21.06 -8.26
N ALA A 91 14.82 21.58 -8.29
CA ALA A 91 14.43 22.86 -8.90
C ALA A 91 14.33 24.03 -7.91
#